data_AF-A0A2C6K6B3-F1
#
_entry.id   AF-A0A2C6K6B3-F1
#
_cell.length_a   1.000
_cell.length_b   1.000
_cell.length_c   1.000
_cell.angle_alpha   90.00
_cell.angle_beta   90.00
_cell.angle_gamma   90.00
#
_symmetry.space_group_name_H-M   'P 1'
#
loop_
_entity.id
_entity.type
_entity.pdbx_description
1 polymer ?
#
loop_
_entity_poly.entity_id
_entity_poly.type
_entity_poly.pdbx_seq_one_letter_code
_entity_poly.pdbx_strand_id
1 'polypeptide(L)'
;MSVEQEGSPPRNAKPLPDTARAATGDADPSAEQIRSADRRPEAALREPDPAAKESYGASYLFFTNEVAVGVSRFDYTLSRTATAGERMSWLRILEAEERDRLESLRASMDALKTESTPTSVRVNALLASALQAQITLMKMSRVFPDHAVSRRVDPTRALRHGATVALASELRRCWEFLGVTERTLKDLLWLALNAISRRTLLDRQELFPDTGRKPRHKEPQPKPEEALVAEGLTAIQQWDLLERLRVWAAIGYLKLSAEDEGGLLGQFTTDDSFLRDGACPRLADGCSYLVLSNEVAADIHPSDYTLSRVATGENQAH
;
A
#
# COMPACT_ATOMS: atom_id res chain seq x y z
N MET A 1 13.29 45.90 43.55
CA MET A 1 13.77 46.06 44.93
C MET A 1 13.98 44.67 45.50
N SER A 2 15.19 44.43 45.98
CA SER A 2 15.74 43.15 46.42
C SER A 2 14.99 42.55 47.61
N VAL A 3 14.85 41.22 47.63
CA VAL A 3 14.94 40.42 48.86
C VAL A 3 15.65 39.12 48.48
N GLU A 4 16.91 39.02 48.91
CA GLU A 4 17.63 37.77 49.08
C GLU A 4 17.07 37.05 50.31
N GLN A 5 16.99 35.71 50.30
CA GLN A 5 17.29 34.96 51.50
C GLN A 5 17.81 33.55 51.21
N GLU A 6 19.01 33.34 51.72
CA GLU A 6 19.80 32.11 51.79
C GLU A 6 19.13 31.02 52.64
N GLY A 7 19.50 29.77 52.38
CA GLY A 7 19.20 28.62 53.24
C GLY A 7 19.94 27.37 52.80
N SER A 8 21.22 27.29 53.16
CA SER A 8 22.10 26.14 52.93
C SER A 8 22.07 25.11 54.10
N PRO A 9 22.65 23.90 53.93
CA PRO A 9 22.21 22.61 54.49
C PRO A 9 22.88 22.23 55.84
N PRO A 10 22.74 20.97 56.36
CA PRO A 10 23.89 20.06 56.27
C PRO A 10 23.67 18.51 56.34
N ARG A 11 24.57 17.80 55.63
CA ARG A 11 25.50 16.73 56.08
C ARG A 11 25.10 15.29 56.48
N ASN A 12 26.05 14.41 56.11
CA ASN A 12 26.52 13.14 56.73
C ASN A 12 25.81 11.85 56.26
N ALA A 13 26.45 10.70 55.99
CA ALA A 13 27.81 10.17 56.23
C ALA A 13 28.05 9.00 55.23
N LYS A 14 29.20 8.87 54.53
CA LYS A 14 30.47 8.18 54.90
C LYS A 14 30.45 6.63 54.66
N PRO A 15 31.59 5.90 54.66
CA PRO A 15 32.20 5.31 53.45
C PRO A 15 32.41 3.75 53.48
N LEU A 16 33.01 3.24 52.40
CA LEU A 16 33.56 1.89 52.12
C LEU A 16 34.37 1.24 53.28
N PRO A 17 34.61 -0.10 53.22
CA PRO A 17 35.97 -0.52 52.88
C PRO A 17 36.10 -1.77 51.98
N ASP A 18 37.29 -1.84 51.39
CA ASP A 18 37.92 -2.89 50.58
C ASP A 18 37.96 -4.29 51.21
N THR A 19 38.05 -5.30 50.35
CA THR A 19 38.93 -6.46 50.62
C THR A 19 39.48 -7.01 49.31
N ALA A 20 40.82 -6.97 49.20
CA ALA A 20 41.60 -7.49 48.08
C ALA A 20 42.32 -8.79 48.45
N ARG A 21 42.75 -9.49 47.40
CA ARG A 21 43.74 -10.59 47.30
C ARG A 21 43.27 -12.01 47.67
N ALA A 22 43.74 -13.08 47.04
CA ALA A 22 44.51 -13.37 45.80
C ALA A 22 44.70 -14.89 45.71
N ALA A 23 45.13 -15.38 44.52
CA ALA A 23 45.77 -16.69 44.24
C ALA A 23 44.81 -17.90 44.15
N THR A 24 44.92 -18.88 43.24
CA THR A 24 45.91 -19.30 42.21
C THR A 24 45.33 -20.54 41.50
N GLY A 25 45.62 -20.75 40.21
CA GLY A 25 45.43 -22.03 39.48
C GLY A 25 43.97 -22.40 39.19
N ASP A 26 43.55 -22.80 38.00
CA ASP A 26 44.18 -23.79 37.14
C ASP A 26 43.74 -23.60 35.67
N ALA A 27 44.58 -24.06 34.76
CA ALA A 27 44.32 -24.06 33.32
C ALA A 27 43.27 -25.11 32.94
N ASP A 28 42.25 -24.70 32.17
CA ASP A 28 41.41 -25.64 31.42
C ASP A 28 41.14 -25.07 30.01
N PRO A 29 41.53 -25.76 28.92
CA PRO A 29 41.39 -25.27 27.56
C PRO A 29 40.08 -25.78 26.97
N SER A 30 39.01 -24.98 27.01
CA SER A 30 37.83 -25.16 26.13
C SER A 30 36.93 -23.94 26.15
N ALA A 31 37.30 -22.92 25.37
CA ALA A 31 36.44 -21.76 25.10
C ALA A 31 36.53 -21.30 23.63
N GLU A 32 36.75 -22.24 22.69
CA GLU A 32 36.54 -22.01 21.26
C GLU A 32 35.31 -22.77 20.77
N GLN A 33 34.11 -22.44 21.28
CA GLN A 33 32.88 -22.91 20.65
C GLN A 33 31.63 -22.09 20.97
N ILE A 34 31.74 -20.77 21.12
CA ILE A 34 30.56 -19.87 21.09
C ILE A 34 30.90 -18.61 20.28
N ARG A 35 31.09 -18.80 18.97
CA ARG A 35 30.99 -17.73 17.95
C ARG A 35 30.36 -18.31 16.70
N SER A 36 29.10 -18.74 16.82
CA SER A 36 28.31 -19.22 15.67
C SER A 36 26.81 -19.03 15.95
N ALA A 37 26.41 -17.80 16.26
CA ALA A 37 25.00 -17.42 16.33
C ALA A 37 24.80 -15.91 16.18
N ASP A 38 25.50 -15.28 15.22
CA ASP A 38 25.10 -13.94 14.76
C ASP A 38 25.53 -13.67 13.32
N ARG A 39 25.25 -14.65 12.44
CA ARG A 39 25.16 -14.37 11.00
C ARG A 39 23.69 -14.15 10.69
N ARG A 40 23.20 -12.94 11.00
CA ARG A 40 22.12 -12.38 10.19
C ARG A 40 22.61 -12.39 8.73
N PRO A 41 21.86 -12.97 7.78
CA PRO A 41 22.16 -12.72 6.39
C PRO A 41 21.80 -11.26 6.13
N GLU A 42 22.77 -10.37 6.27
CA GLU A 42 22.84 -9.17 5.42
C GLU A 42 22.99 -9.67 3.98
N ALA A 43 21.87 -10.13 3.41
CA ALA A 43 21.72 -10.25 1.98
C ALA A 43 21.71 -8.82 1.45
N ALA A 44 22.91 -8.24 1.33
CA ALA A 44 23.15 -7.02 0.59
C ALA A 44 22.50 -7.24 -0.78
N LEU A 45 21.39 -6.54 -1.00
CA LEU A 45 20.58 -6.55 -2.19
C LEU A 45 21.49 -6.27 -3.38
N ARG A 46 21.95 -7.32 -4.05
CA ARG A 46 22.42 -7.20 -5.42
C ARG A 46 21.27 -6.59 -6.19
N GLU A 47 21.56 -5.51 -6.92
CA GLU A 47 20.61 -5.02 -7.90
C GLU A 47 20.12 -6.21 -8.73
N PRO A 48 18.82 -6.49 -8.74
CA PRO A 48 18.29 -7.63 -9.43
C PRO A 48 18.63 -7.51 -10.92
N ASP A 49 19.11 -8.63 -11.46
CA ASP A 49 19.43 -8.82 -12.88
C ASP A 49 18.33 -8.19 -13.76
N PRO A 50 18.67 -7.41 -14.80
CA PRO A 50 17.67 -6.90 -15.76
C PRO A 50 16.70 -7.98 -16.25
N ALA A 51 17.14 -9.22 -16.45
CA ALA A 51 16.27 -10.33 -16.84
C ALA A 51 15.25 -10.68 -15.74
N ALA A 52 15.66 -10.63 -14.47
CA ALA A 52 14.75 -10.82 -13.34
C ALA A 52 13.75 -9.66 -13.27
N LYS A 53 14.20 -8.41 -13.42
CA LYS A 53 13.33 -7.21 -13.42
C LYS A 53 12.18 -7.36 -14.43
N GLU A 54 12.47 -7.80 -15.66
CA GLU A 54 11.45 -8.05 -16.68
C GLU A 54 10.46 -9.16 -16.29
N SER A 55 10.96 -10.27 -15.74
CA SER A 55 10.11 -11.37 -15.26
C SER A 55 9.16 -10.94 -14.14
N TYR A 56 9.64 -10.13 -13.18
CA TYR A 56 8.82 -9.58 -12.09
C TYR A 56 7.74 -8.62 -12.62
N GLY A 57 8.09 -7.78 -13.59
CA GLY A 57 7.14 -6.84 -14.18
C GLY A 57 6.05 -7.57 -14.97
N ALA A 58 6.43 -8.60 -15.72
CA ALA A 58 5.51 -9.44 -16.48
C ALA A 58 4.49 -10.13 -15.57
N SER A 59 4.94 -10.86 -14.54
CA SER A 59 4.04 -11.56 -13.62
C SER A 59 3.07 -10.60 -12.94
N TYR A 60 3.54 -9.43 -12.51
CA TYR A 60 2.70 -8.44 -11.85
C TYR A 60 1.69 -7.76 -12.78
N LEU A 61 2.02 -7.58 -14.07
CA LEU A 61 1.06 -7.10 -15.07
C LEU A 61 -0.09 -8.07 -15.29
N PHE A 62 0.19 -9.38 -15.35
CA PHE A 62 -0.85 -10.40 -15.43
C PHE A 62 -1.73 -10.38 -14.18
N PHE A 63 -1.11 -10.33 -12.99
CA PHE A 63 -1.81 -10.19 -11.72
C PHE A 63 -2.72 -8.95 -11.69
N THR A 64 -2.19 -7.79 -12.11
CA THR A 64 -2.97 -6.53 -12.19
C THR A 64 -4.17 -6.68 -13.11
N ASN A 65 -4.04 -7.38 -14.24
CA ASN A 65 -5.15 -7.66 -15.14
C ASN A 65 -6.21 -8.58 -14.54
N GLU A 66 -5.84 -9.49 -13.64
CA GLU A 66 -6.80 -10.30 -12.89
C GLU A 66 -7.61 -9.44 -11.90
N VAL A 67 -6.92 -8.59 -11.14
CA VAL A 67 -7.57 -7.63 -10.22
C VAL A 67 -8.52 -6.72 -11.01
N ALA A 68 -8.08 -6.23 -12.17
CA ALA A 68 -8.89 -5.40 -13.05
C ALA A 68 -10.18 -6.10 -13.54
N VAL A 69 -10.26 -7.45 -13.52
CA VAL A 69 -11.51 -8.15 -13.84
C VAL A 69 -12.56 -7.91 -12.76
N GLY A 70 -12.16 -8.00 -11.49
CA GLY A 70 -13.07 -7.91 -10.35
C GLY A 70 -13.54 -6.49 -10.04
N VAL A 71 -12.89 -5.49 -10.64
CA VAL A 71 -13.11 -4.07 -10.36
C VAL A 71 -13.78 -3.42 -11.58
N SER A 72 -14.79 -2.57 -11.35
CA SER A 72 -15.39 -1.80 -12.44
C SER A 72 -14.38 -0.82 -13.00
N ARG A 73 -14.47 -0.52 -14.30
CA ARG A 73 -13.64 0.55 -14.89
C ARG A 73 -13.85 1.86 -14.12
N PHE A 74 -15.12 2.15 -13.82
CA PHE A 74 -15.52 3.35 -13.10
C PHE A 74 -14.91 3.44 -11.70
N ASP A 75 -14.29 2.37 -11.19
CA ASP A 75 -13.69 2.38 -9.86
C ASP A 75 -12.34 3.05 -9.76
N TYR A 76 -11.57 3.00 -10.84
CA TYR A 76 -10.22 3.58 -10.86
C TYR A 76 -10.06 4.62 -11.97
N THR A 77 -11.00 4.71 -12.93
CA THR A 77 -11.02 5.79 -13.92
C THR A 77 -12.38 6.01 -14.59
N LEU A 78 -12.79 7.27 -14.79
CA LEU A 78 -13.86 7.66 -15.71
C LEU A 78 -13.32 8.00 -17.11
N SER A 79 -12.00 8.15 -17.26
CA SER A 79 -11.36 8.41 -18.54
C SER A 79 -11.66 7.28 -19.56
N ARG A 80 -12.10 7.68 -20.75
CA ARG A 80 -12.23 6.75 -21.89
C ARG A 80 -10.87 6.30 -22.40
N THR A 81 -10.84 5.28 -23.26
CA THR A 81 -9.62 4.92 -24.00
C THR A 81 -9.20 6.08 -24.92
N ALA A 82 -7.89 6.30 -25.04
CA ALA A 82 -7.33 7.32 -25.93
C ALA A 82 -7.72 7.02 -27.38
N THR A 83 -8.12 8.03 -28.14
CA THR A 83 -8.24 7.89 -29.59
C THR A 83 -6.87 7.76 -30.24
N ALA A 84 -6.82 7.36 -31.51
CA ALA A 84 -5.56 7.28 -32.26
C ALA A 84 -4.76 8.60 -32.27
N GLY A 85 -5.45 9.75 -32.33
CA GLY A 85 -4.82 11.07 -32.31
C GLY A 85 -4.32 11.51 -30.93
N GLU A 86 -4.94 11.03 -29.85
CA GLU A 86 -4.57 11.41 -28.47
C GLU A 86 -3.50 10.51 -27.87
N ARG A 87 -3.35 9.29 -28.41
CA ARG A 87 -2.57 8.21 -27.79
C ARG A 87 -1.18 8.62 -27.38
N MET A 88 -0.46 9.35 -28.24
CA MET A 88 0.91 9.77 -27.95
C MET A 88 0.96 10.84 -26.85
N SER A 89 -0.03 11.73 -26.78
CA SER A 89 -0.08 12.76 -25.74
C SER A 89 -0.41 12.14 -24.38
N TRP A 90 -1.43 11.28 -24.35
CA TRP A 90 -1.82 10.55 -23.13
C TRP A 90 -0.70 9.63 -22.64
N LEU A 91 0.01 8.97 -23.55
CA LEU A 91 1.16 8.14 -23.18
C LEU A 91 2.23 8.95 -22.47
N ARG A 92 2.58 10.15 -22.96
CA ARG A 92 3.58 11.00 -22.30
C ARG A 92 3.15 11.46 -20.91
N ILE A 93 1.87 11.82 -20.75
CA ILE A 93 1.30 12.23 -19.45
C ILE A 93 1.37 11.06 -18.47
N LEU A 94 0.89 9.89 -18.87
CA LEU A 94 0.87 8.71 -18.00
C LEU A 94 2.28 8.19 -17.72
N GLU A 95 3.21 8.24 -18.66
CA GLU A 95 4.60 7.84 -18.44
C GLU A 95 5.29 8.78 -17.43
N ALA A 96 4.98 10.08 -17.46
CA ALA A 96 5.44 11.00 -16.43
C ALA A 96 4.87 10.64 -15.05
N GLU A 97 3.57 10.35 -14.99
CA GLU A 97 2.94 9.88 -13.76
C GLU A 97 3.57 8.56 -13.27
N GLU A 98 3.83 7.58 -14.14
CA GLU A 98 4.50 6.32 -13.80
C GLU A 98 5.89 6.55 -13.20
N ARG A 99 6.67 7.48 -13.76
CA ARG A 99 7.99 7.85 -13.23
C ARG A 99 7.89 8.47 -11.84
N ASP A 100 6.99 9.45 -11.65
CA ASP A 100 6.79 10.09 -10.36
C ASP A 100 6.35 9.07 -9.28
N ARG A 101 5.45 8.14 -9.63
CA ARG A 101 5.00 7.08 -8.71
C ARG A 101 6.10 6.07 -8.41
N LEU A 102 6.91 5.70 -9.40
CA LEU A 102 8.05 4.81 -9.19
C LEU A 102 9.05 5.41 -8.21
N GLU A 103 9.38 6.71 -8.37
CA GLU A 103 10.28 7.43 -7.46
C GLU A 103 9.71 7.50 -6.04
N SER A 104 8.42 7.87 -5.91
CA SER A 104 7.73 7.91 -4.61
C SER A 104 7.69 6.56 -3.91
N LEU A 105 7.44 5.48 -4.67
CA LEU A 105 7.38 4.11 -4.14
C LEU A 105 8.74 3.67 -3.62
N ARG A 106 9.80 3.89 -4.41
CA ARG A 106 11.18 3.57 -4.00
C ARG A 106 11.59 4.35 -2.76
N ALA A 107 11.34 5.66 -2.74
CA ALA A 107 11.65 6.50 -1.58
C ALA A 107 10.93 6.02 -0.31
N SER A 108 9.66 5.61 -0.44
CA SER A 108 8.87 5.08 0.68
C SER A 108 9.38 3.72 1.16
N MET A 109 9.74 2.83 0.23
CA MET A 109 10.34 1.54 0.55
C MET A 109 11.69 1.71 1.25
N ASP A 110 12.55 2.58 0.73
CA ASP A 110 13.89 2.81 1.28
C ASP A 110 13.81 3.47 2.66
N ALA A 111 12.91 4.45 2.85
CA ALA A 111 12.64 5.01 4.17
C ALA A 111 12.28 3.92 5.19
N LEU A 112 11.39 2.98 4.83
CA LEU A 112 10.99 1.89 5.71
C LEU A 112 12.12 0.89 5.97
N LYS A 113 12.94 0.56 4.96
CA LYS A 113 14.08 -0.36 5.11
C LYS A 113 15.17 0.18 6.03
N THR A 114 15.36 1.50 6.08
CA THR A 114 16.37 2.11 6.94
C THR A 114 15.95 2.20 8.40
N GLU A 115 14.66 2.06 8.70
CA GLU A 115 14.15 2.07 10.08
C GLU A 115 14.36 0.71 10.76
N SER A 116 14.98 0.73 11.94
CA SER A 116 15.17 -0.48 12.75
C SER A 116 13.86 -1.03 13.32
N THR A 117 12.87 -0.15 13.51
CA THR A 117 11.52 -0.48 13.94
C THR A 117 10.55 0.33 13.10
N PRO A 118 9.91 -0.29 12.08
CA PRO A 118 8.92 0.36 11.25
C PRO A 118 7.84 1.04 12.09
N THR A 119 7.37 2.21 11.66
CA THR A 119 6.25 2.91 12.32
C THR A 119 4.96 2.79 11.49
N SER A 120 3.81 2.88 12.15
CA SER A 120 2.50 2.84 11.48
C SER A 120 2.36 3.92 10.40
N VAL A 121 2.86 5.12 10.67
CA VAL A 121 2.86 6.25 9.74
C VAL A 121 3.64 5.91 8.46
N ARG A 122 4.79 5.25 8.59
CA ARG A 122 5.64 4.87 7.45
C ARG A 122 5.07 3.72 6.65
N VAL A 123 4.51 2.71 7.33
CA VAL A 123 3.76 1.63 6.67
C VAL A 123 2.56 2.21 5.92
N ASN A 124 1.80 3.10 6.53
CA ASN A 124 0.66 3.76 5.88
C ASN A 124 1.08 4.60 4.66
N ALA A 125 2.19 5.34 4.76
CA ALA A 125 2.74 6.09 3.63
C ALA A 125 3.17 5.17 2.46
N LEU A 126 3.80 4.02 2.76
CA LEU A 126 4.15 3.03 1.76
C LEU A 126 2.90 2.42 1.10
N LEU A 127 1.88 2.06 1.88
CA LEU A 127 0.59 1.57 1.35
C LEU A 127 -0.07 2.59 0.43
N ALA A 128 -0.07 3.86 0.81
CA ALA A 128 -0.62 4.94 -0.01
C ALA A 128 0.14 5.08 -1.33
N SER A 129 1.48 5.06 -1.27
CA SER A 129 2.33 5.11 -2.46
C SER A 129 2.09 3.91 -3.39
N ALA A 130 2.00 2.70 -2.83
CA ALA A 130 1.74 1.47 -3.56
C ALA A 130 0.35 1.46 -4.24
N LEU A 131 -0.70 1.93 -3.56
CA LEU A 131 -2.04 2.03 -4.16
C LEU A 131 -2.12 3.10 -5.25
N GLN A 132 -1.46 4.25 -5.07
CA GLN A 132 -1.37 5.26 -6.12
C GLN A 132 -0.66 4.69 -7.36
N ALA A 133 0.49 4.03 -7.16
CA ALA A 133 1.22 3.34 -8.21
C ALA A 133 0.36 2.26 -8.91
N GLN A 134 -0.41 1.47 -8.15
CA GLN A 134 -1.31 0.47 -8.70
C GLN A 134 -2.37 1.09 -9.61
N ILE A 135 -2.98 2.20 -9.21
CA ILE A 135 -4.00 2.85 -10.03
C ILE A 135 -3.38 3.50 -11.27
N THR A 136 -2.22 4.15 -11.14
CA THR A 136 -1.46 4.66 -12.31
C THR A 136 -1.15 3.53 -13.30
N LEU A 137 -0.72 2.36 -12.80
CA LEU A 137 -0.50 1.18 -13.65
C LEU A 137 -1.80 0.74 -14.37
N MET A 138 -2.93 0.71 -13.68
CA MET A 138 -4.23 0.37 -14.27
C MET A 138 -4.73 1.43 -15.27
N LYS A 139 -4.39 2.71 -15.09
CA LYS A 139 -4.66 3.80 -16.06
C LYS A 139 -3.97 3.55 -17.40
N MET A 140 -2.90 2.76 -17.47
CA MET A 140 -2.27 2.40 -18.76
C MET A 140 -3.19 1.63 -19.71
N SER A 141 -4.29 1.06 -19.22
CA SER A 141 -5.36 0.49 -20.06
C SER A 141 -6.00 1.53 -20.99
N ARG A 142 -5.80 2.83 -20.76
CA ARG A 142 -6.26 3.91 -21.65
C ARG A 142 -5.44 4.01 -22.92
N VAL A 143 -4.15 3.67 -22.87
CA VAL A 143 -3.20 3.77 -24.01
C VAL A 143 -2.83 2.40 -24.58
N PHE A 144 -2.92 1.36 -23.75
CA PHE A 144 -2.73 -0.05 -24.11
C PHE A 144 -3.98 -0.86 -23.72
N PRO A 145 -5.15 -0.61 -24.33
CA PRO A 145 -6.35 -1.37 -24.00
C PRO A 145 -6.21 -2.82 -24.45
N ASP A 146 -6.58 -3.76 -23.60
CA ASP A 146 -6.84 -5.14 -23.99
C ASP A 146 -8.12 -5.21 -24.83
N HIS A 147 -8.09 -5.99 -25.91
CA HIS A 147 -9.18 -6.08 -26.87
C HIS A 147 -10.42 -6.82 -26.33
N ALA A 148 -10.22 -7.79 -25.43
CA ALA A 148 -11.32 -8.55 -24.85
C ALA A 148 -11.98 -7.80 -23.69
N VAL A 149 -11.18 -7.07 -22.90
CA VAL A 149 -11.68 -6.34 -21.74
C VAL A 149 -11.02 -4.96 -21.64
N SER A 150 -11.74 -3.90 -21.99
CA SER A 150 -11.19 -2.52 -22.07
C SER A 150 -10.62 -1.95 -20.76
N ARG A 151 -10.82 -2.63 -19.63
CA ARG A 151 -10.29 -2.25 -18.30
C ARG A 151 -8.93 -2.88 -18.01
N ARG A 152 -8.54 -3.90 -18.77
CA ARG A 152 -7.22 -4.53 -18.71
C ARG A 152 -6.22 -3.78 -19.59
N VAL A 153 -4.96 -3.93 -19.21
CA VAL A 153 -3.80 -3.49 -19.98
C VAL A 153 -3.39 -4.62 -20.93
N ASP A 154 -3.20 -4.35 -22.22
CA ASP A 154 -2.63 -5.31 -23.16
C ASP A 154 -1.19 -5.65 -22.73
N PRO A 155 -0.92 -6.88 -22.25
CA PRO A 155 0.39 -7.24 -21.70
C PRO A 155 1.47 -7.19 -22.78
N THR A 156 1.15 -7.49 -24.04
CA THR A 156 2.13 -7.50 -25.14
C THR A 156 2.67 -6.10 -25.39
N ARG A 157 1.81 -5.09 -25.31
CA ARG A 157 2.18 -3.69 -25.51
C ARG A 157 2.84 -3.11 -24.26
N ALA A 158 2.28 -3.38 -23.09
CA ALA A 158 2.82 -2.91 -21.81
C ALA A 158 4.23 -3.42 -21.54
N LEU A 159 4.53 -4.68 -21.87
CA LEU A 159 5.87 -5.25 -21.71
C LEU A 159 6.94 -4.58 -22.58
N ARG A 160 6.54 -3.90 -23.66
CA ARG A 160 7.46 -3.11 -24.50
C ARG A 160 7.63 -1.68 -23.99
N HIS A 161 6.90 -1.29 -22.95
CA HIS A 161 6.95 0.04 -22.37
C HIS A 161 7.74 0.02 -21.06
N GLY A 162 8.97 0.52 -21.10
CA GLY A 162 9.92 0.40 -20.00
C GLY A 162 9.45 0.99 -18.67
N ALA A 163 8.75 2.13 -18.69
CA ALA A 163 8.22 2.77 -17.48
C ALA A 163 7.15 1.90 -16.80
N THR A 164 6.22 1.33 -17.59
CA THR A 164 5.18 0.41 -17.10
C THR A 164 5.77 -0.86 -16.49
N VAL A 165 6.76 -1.46 -17.17
CA VAL A 165 7.44 -2.65 -16.64
C VAL A 165 8.16 -2.32 -15.33
N ALA A 166 8.91 -1.20 -15.29
CA ALA A 166 9.64 -0.80 -14.08
C ALA A 166 8.70 -0.55 -12.89
N LEU A 167 7.56 0.11 -13.10
CA LEU A 167 6.56 0.34 -12.07
C LEU A 167 5.93 -0.97 -11.59
N ALA A 168 5.56 -1.87 -12.51
CA ALA A 168 5.01 -3.18 -12.18
C ALA A 168 6.00 -4.05 -11.38
N SER A 169 7.27 -4.06 -11.77
CA SER A 169 8.32 -4.80 -11.04
C SER A 169 8.52 -4.25 -9.62
N GLU A 170 8.51 -2.92 -9.45
CA GLU A 170 8.68 -2.30 -8.13
C GLU A 170 7.45 -2.52 -7.23
N LEU A 171 6.25 -2.45 -7.79
CA LEU A 171 5.02 -2.82 -7.07
C LEU A 171 5.09 -4.26 -6.56
N ARG A 172 5.50 -5.22 -7.39
CA ARG A 172 5.67 -6.61 -6.96
C ARG A 172 6.62 -6.72 -5.77
N ARG A 173 7.77 -6.05 -5.84
CA ARG A 173 8.73 -6.01 -4.73
C ARG A 173 8.18 -5.36 -3.49
N CYS A 174 7.40 -4.28 -3.64
CA CYS A 174 6.78 -3.60 -2.52
C CYS A 174 5.84 -4.54 -1.76
N TRP A 175 4.97 -5.27 -2.47
CA TRP A 175 4.02 -6.19 -1.84
C TRP A 175 4.70 -7.42 -1.23
N GLU A 176 5.74 -7.94 -1.88
CA GLU A 176 6.59 -8.99 -1.30
C GLU A 176 7.30 -8.51 -0.03
N PHE A 177 7.82 -7.28 -0.04
CA PHE A 177 8.46 -6.66 1.12
C PHE A 177 7.48 -6.43 2.28
N LEU A 178 6.23 -6.08 1.98
CA LEU A 178 5.16 -6.00 2.96
C LEU A 178 4.71 -7.37 3.49
N GLY A 179 5.20 -8.47 2.92
CA GLY A 179 4.88 -9.84 3.33
C GLY A 179 3.45 -10.23 3.00
N VAL A 180 2.91 -9.75 1.86
CA VAL A 180 1.54 -10.04 1.43
C VAL A 180 1.56 -11.10 0.32
N THR A 181 0.87 -12.20 0.55
CA THR A 181 0.63 -13.25 -0.45
C THR A 181 -0.25 -12.75 -1.58
N GLU A 182 -0.16 -13.39 -2.75
CA GLU A 182 -0.91 -12.97 -3.94
C GLU A 182 -2.44 -13.02 -3.75
N ARG A 183 -2.92 -14.02 -3.01
CA ARG A 183 -4.35 -14.14 -2.67
C ARG A 183 -4.82 -12.95 -1.84
N THR A 184 -4.13 -12.65 -0.75
CA THR A 184 -4.47 -11.55 0.15
C THR A 184 -4.31 -10.20 -0.54
N LEU A 185 -3.30 -10.06 -1.40
CA LEU A 185 -3.10 -8.87 -2.21
C LEU A 185 -4.28 -8.64 -3.17
N LYS A 186 -4.81 -9.69 -3.79
CA LYS A 186 -5.97 -9.60 -4.70
C LYS A 186 -7.20 -9.07 -3.96
N ASP A 187 -7.50 -9.61 -2.79
CA ASP A 187 -8.62 -9.18 -1.95
C ASP A 187 -8.42 -7.74 -1.44
N LEU A 188 -7.20 -7.41 -1.00
CA LEU A 188 -6.82 -6.06 -0.57
C LEU A 188 -7.01 -5.04 -1.68
N LEU A 189 -6.47 -5.29 -2.87
CA LEU A 189 -6.57 -4.37 -4.00
C LEU A 189 -8.02 -4.21 -4.44
N TRP A 190 -8.80 -5.30 -4.45
CA TRP A 190 -10.22 -5.22 -4.78
C TRP A 190 -10.99 -4.33 -3.77
N LEU A 191 -10.79 -4.53 -2.47
CA LEU A 191 -11.41 -3.71 -1.42
C LEU A 191 -10.98 -2.24 -1.52
N ALA A 192 -9.67 -2.00 -1.64
CA ALA A 192 -9.11 -0.67 -1.71
C ALA A 192 -9.60 0.11 -2.94
N LEU A 193 -9.59 -0.51 -4.12
CA LEU A 193 -10.04 0.15 -5.36
C LEU A 193 -11.55 0.48 -5.31
N ASN A 194 -12.38 -0.41 -4.78
CA ASN A 194 -13.81 -0.15 -4.61
C ASN A 194 -14.09 0.98 -3.60
N ALA A 195 -13.36 1.02 -2.50
CA ALA A 195 -13.49 2.11 -1.53
C ALA A 195 -13.03 3.45 -2.15
N ILE A 196 -11.88 3.45 -2.85
CA ILE A 196 -11.32 4.66 -3.48
C ILE A 196 -12.30 5.18 -4.53
N SER A 197 -12.89 4.26 -5.29
CA SER A 197 -13.91 4.57 -6.29
C SER A 197 -15.01 5.42 -5.71
N ARG A 198 -15.68 4.91 -4.66
CA ARG A 198 -16.87 5.54 -4.09
C ARG A 198 -16.58 6.93 -3.60
N ARG A 199 -15.44 7.11 -2.93
CA ARG A 199 -15.03 8.41 -2.40
C ARG A 199 -14.69 9.42 -3.49
N THR A 200 -14.00 8.98 -4.52
CA THR A 200 -13.56 9.86 -5.61
C THR A 200 -14.60 9.96 -6.74
N LEU A 201 -15.76 9.31 -6.62
CA LEU A 201 -16.73 9.24 -7.71
C LEU A 201 -17.31 10.62 -8.05
N LEU A 202 -17.66 11.41 -7.03
CA LEU A 202 -18.22 12.75 -7.23
C LEU A 202 -17.19 13.67 -7.89
N ASP A 203 -15.97 13.73 -7.34
CA ASP A 203 -14.87 14.52 -7.91
C ASP A 203 -14.60 14.12 -9.37
N ARG A 204 -14.57 12.82 -9.67
CA ARG A 204 -14.38 12.34 -11.04
C ARG A 204 -15.56 12.65 -11.95
N GLN A 205 -16.79 12.58 -11.45
CA GLN A 205 -17.99 12.96 -12.22
C GLN A 205 -17.98 14.44 -12.59
N GLU A 206 -17.46 15.31 -11.72
CA GLU A 206 -17.26 16.73 -12.02
C GLU A 206 -16.22 16.94 -13.14
N LEU A 207 -15.17 16.11 -13.17
CA LEU A 207 -14.16 16.13 -14.25
C LEU A 207 -14.69 15.57 -15.58
N PHE A 208 -15.67 14.66 -15.55
CA PHE A 208 -16.22 13.98 -16.72
C PHE A 208 -17.76 13.99 -16.74
N PRO A 209 -18.41 15.18 -16.84
CA PRO A 209 -19.86 15.33 -16.67
C PRO A 209 -20.69 14.59 -17.73
N ASP A 210 -20.08 14.28 -18.88
CA ASP A 210 -20.72 13.62 -20.02
C ASP A 210 -20.75 12.07 -19.93
N THR A 211 -20.15 11.45 -18.90
CA THR A 211 -20.08 9.98 -18.81
C THR A 211 -21.41 9.30 -18.45
N GLY A 212 -22.47 10.05 -18.16
CA GLY A 212 -23.80 9.50 -17.85
C GLY A 212 -25.01 10.37 -18.24
N ARG A 213 -24.80 11.56 -18.82
CA ARG A 213 -25.88 12.46 -19.25
C ARG A 213 -25.61 12.90 -20.69
N LYS A 214 -26.65 13.00 -21.52
CA LYS A 214 -26.55 13.63 -22.85
C LYS A 214 -25.93 15.02 -22.65
N PRO A 215 -24.90 15.39 -23.43
CA PRO A 215 -24.21 16.67 -23.25
C PRO A 215 -25.23 17.80 -23.32
N ARG A 216 -25.32 18.58 -22.23
CA ARG A 216 -26.02 19.86 -22.28
C ARG A 216 -25.14 20.79 -23.12
N HIS A 217 -25.59 21.09 -24.34
CA HIS A 217 -24.87 21.73 -25.45
C HIS A 217 -24.22 23.12 -25.20
N LYS A 218 -23.85 23.51 -23.97
CA LYS A 218 -23.36 24.87 -23.68
C LYS A 218 -22.12 24.98 -22.81
N GLU A 219 -21.65 23.92 -22.16
CA GLU A 219 -20.43 24.00 -21.35
C GLU A 219 -19.21 23.52 -22.15
N PRO A 220 -18.11 24.29 -22.19
CA PRO A 220 -16.83 23.81 -22.72
C PRO A 220 -16.38 22.61 -21.88
N GLN A 221 -16.33 21.42 -22.50
CA GLN A 221 -15.76 20.26 -21.85
C GLN A 221 -14.26 20.50 -21.57
N PRO A 222 -13.75 20.16 -20.37
CA PRO A 222 -12.31 20.19 -20.13
C PRO A 222 -11.60 19.37 -21.19
N LYS A 223 -10.38 19.78 -21.57
CA LYS A 223 -9.62 19.00 -22.56
C LYS A 223 -9.40 17.60 -21.98
N PRO A 224 -9.53 16.53 -22.80
CA PRO A 224 -9.39 15.16 -22.30
C PRO A 224 -8.08 14.89 -21.54
N GLU A 225 -7.01 15.63 -21.89
CA GLU A 225 -5.71 15.60 -21.20
C GLU A 225 -5.75 16.24 -19.81
N GLU A 226 -6.44 17.38 -19.65
CA GLU A 226 -6.57 18.08 -18.37
C GLU A 226 -7.39 17.24 -17.39
N ALA A 227 -8.47 16.60 -17.86
CA ALA A 227 -9.29 15.71 -17.04
C ALA A 227 -8.53 14.44 -16.63
N LEU A 228 -7.68 13.89 -17.51
CA LEU A 228 -6.82 12.73 -17.19
C LEU A 228 -5.79 13.03 -16.09
N VAL A 229 -5.23 14.24 -16.10
CA VAL A 229 -4.30 14.73 -15.07
C VAL A 229 -5.05 14.98 -13.76
N ALA A 230 -6.22 15.61 -13.82
CA ALA A 230 -7.03 15.96 -12.66
C ALA A 230 -7.63 14.73 -11.96
N GLU A 231 -7.80 13.60 -12.66
CA GLU A 231 -8.15 12.30 -12.06
C GLU A 231 -7.05 11.75 -11.13
N GLY A 232 -5.95 12.49 -10.94
CA GLY A 232 -4.92 12.22 -9.95
C GLY A 232 -5.47 12.09 -8.53
N LEU A 233 -5.04 11.03 -7.83
CA LEU A 233 -5.65 10.57 -6.59
C LEU A 233 -5.04 11.24 -5.34
N THR A 234 -5.33 12.53 -5.15
CA THR A 234 -5.02 13.25 -3.90
C THR A 234 -5.73 12.64 -2.69
N ALA A 235 -6.92 12.06 -2.90
CA ALA A 235 -7.72 11.44 -1.85
C ALA A 235 -7.00 10.31 -1.08
N ILE A 236 -6.09 9.57 -1.74
CA ILE A 236 -5.38 8.44 -1.10
C ILE A 236 -4.41 8.91 -0.01
N GLN A 237 -3.84 10.12 -0.12
CA GLN A 237 -2.88 10.63 0.88
C GLN A 237 -3.53 10.94 2.22
N GLN A 238 -4.83 11.22 2.23
CA GLN A 238 -5.59 11.52 3.44
C GLN A 238 -6.16 10.26 4.10
N TRP A 239 -5.94 9.09 3.50
CA TRP A 239 -6.43 7.83 4.03
C TRP A 239 -5.47 7.23 5.04
N ASP A 240 -6.00 6.92 6.21
CA ASP A 240 -5.41 5.89 7.07
C ASP A 240 -5.79 4.52 6.51
N LEU A 241 -5.00 4.06 5.55
CA LEU A 241 -5.15 2.75 4.91
C LEU A 241 -4.96 1.64 5.91
N LEU A 242 -4.04 1.81 6.86
CA LEU A 242 -3.78 0.80 7.86
C LEU A 242 -4.98 0.61 8.80
N GLU A 243 -5.61 1.70 9.23
CA GLU A 243 -6.86 1.64 10.00
C GLU A 243 -7.97 0.92 9.22
N ARG A 244 -8.11 1.19 7.91
CA ARG A 244 -9.09 0.49 7.06
C ARG A 244 -8.81 -1.00 6.94
N LEU A 245 -7.55 -1.38 6.73
CA LEU A 245 -7.15 -2.79 6.65
C LEU A 245 -7.49 -3.54 7.94
N ARG A 246 -7.25 -2.91 9.11
CA ARG A 246 -7.63 -3.45 10.42
C ARG A 246 -9.13 -3.66 10.52
N VAL A 247 -9.94 -2.67 10.11
CA VAL A 247 -11.41 -2.79 10.12
C VAL A 247 -11.86 -3.91 9.18
N TRP A 248 -11.35 -3.98 7.94
CA TRP A 248 -11.68 -5.06 7.00
C TRP A 248 -11.29 -6.44 7.51
N ALA A 249 -10.15 -6.56 8.18
CA ALA A 249 -9.72 -7.81 8.81
C ALA A 249 -10.63 -8.20 9.98
N ALA A 250 -10.93 -7.26 10.88
CA ALA A 250 -11.76 -7.49 12.06
C ALA A 250 -13.19 -7.94 11.72
N ILE A 251 -13.77 -7.40 10.64
CA ILE A 251 -15.11 -7.80 10.16
C ILE A 251 -15.09 -8.96 9.15
N GLY A 252 -13.91 -9.50 8.84
CA GLY A 252 -13.74 -10.70 8.01
C GLY A 252 -13.81 -10.50 6.49
N TYR A 253 -13.77 -9.26 6.00
CA TYR A 253 -13.67 -8.98 4.56
C TYR A 253 -12.27 -9.19 4.01
N LEU A 254 -11.24 -8.88 4.80
CA LEU A 254 -9.85 -9.19 4.45
C LEU A 254 -9.39 -10.38 5.28
N LYS A 255 -9.23 -11.54 4.63
CA LYS A 255 -8.74 -12.75 5.29
C LYS A 255 -7.24 -12.86 5.11
N LEU A 256 -6.50 -12.63 6.19
CA LEU A 256 -5.05 -12.85 6.22
C LEU A 256 -4.79 -14.36 6.40
N SER A 257 -3.86 -14.92 5.64
CA SER A 257 -3.31 -16.24 5.94
C SER A 257 -2.26 -16.15 7.06
N ALA A 258 -1.87 -17.28 7.65
CA ALA A 258 -0.80 -17.29 8.65
C ALA A 258 0.53 -16.73 8.13
N GLU A 259 0.79 -16.85 6.82
CA GLU A 259 1.96 -16.23 6.17
C GLU A 259 1.82 -14.70 6.14
N ASP A 260 0.64 -14.19 5.76
CA ASP A 260 0.37 -12.75 5.72
C ASP A 260 0.45 -12.12 7.12
N GLU A 261 -0.11 -12.80 8.13
CA GLU A 261 -0.10 -12.36 9.53
C GLU A 261 1.33 -12.23 10.08
N GLY A 262 2.23 -13.13 9.66
CA GLY A 262 3.65 -13.06 9.99
C GLY A 262 4.42 -11.98 9.21
N GLY A 263 3.88 -11.55 8.07
CA GLY A 263 4.43 -10.48 7.23
C GLY A 263 4.39 -9.12 7.90
N LEU A 264 5.16 -8.16 7.35
CA LEU A 264 5.25 -6.81 7.90
C LEU A 264 3.86 -6.16 7.97
N LEU A 265 3.07 -6.21 6.91
CA LEU A 265 1.73 -5.64 6.91
C LEU A 265 0.79 -6.36 7.89
N GLY A 266 0.89 -7.68 7.98
CA GLY A 266 0.11 -8.50 8.91
C GLY A 266 0.32 -8.08 10.34
N GLN A 267 1.57 -7.92 10.78
CA GLN A 267 1.91 -7.47 12.13
C GLN A 267 1.25 -6.14 12.47
N PHE A 268 1.21 -5.17 11.54
CA PHE A 268 0.53 -3.90 11.78
C PHE A 268 -1.00 -3.99 11.72
N THR A 269 -1.54 -5.04 11.10
CA THR A 269 -2.99 -5.25 10.94
C THR A 269 -3.58 -6.07 12.10
N THR A 270 -2.81 -7.01 12.67
CA THR A 270 -3.26 -7.90 13.76
C THR A 270 -2.83 -7.45 15.15
N ASP A 271 -1.98 -6.42 15.27
CA ASP A 271 -1.56 -5.90 16.56
C ASP A 271 -2.71 -5.22 17.31
N ASP A 272 -3.35 -5.99 18.19
CA ASP A 272 -4.41 -5.59 19.12
C ASP A 272 -3.92 -4.60 20.20
N SER A 273 -2.61 -4.31 20.30
CA SER A 273 -2.11 -3.30 21.25
C SER A 273 -2.76 -1.94 21.01
N PHE A 274 -3.15 -1.65 19.77
CA PHE A 274 -3.88 -0.44 19.39
C PHE A 274 -5.29 -0.34 20.00
N LEU A 275 -5.95 -1.48 20.24
CA LEU A 275 -7.26 -1.54 20.91
C LEU A 275 -7.12 -1.45 22.43
N ARG A 276 -5.95 -1.76 22.99
CA ARG A 276 -5.72 -1.83 24.43
C ARG A 276 -5.30 -0.51 25.06
N ASP A 277 -4.62 0.38 24.32
CA ASP A 277 -3.91 1.48 24.97
C ASP A 277 -4.73 2.76 25.19
N GLY A 278 -6.02 2.82 24.79
CA GLY A 278 -6.92 3.94 25.09
C GLY A 278 -6.45 5.33 24.60
N ALA A 279 -5.29 5.41 23.94
CA ALA A 279 -4.57 6.62 23.57
C ALA A 279 -4.88 7.09 22.15
N CYS A 280 -5.90 6.50 21.50
CA CYS A 280 -6.52 7.13 20.36
C CYS A 280 -7.53 8.16 20.93
N PRO A 281 -7.33 9.48 20.78
CA PRO A 281 -8.19 10.50 21.41
C PRO A 281 -9.65 10.53 20.88
N ARG A 282 -10.09 9.50 20.16
CA ARG A 282 -11.42 9.41 19.51
C ARG A 282 -12.07 8.02 19.51
N LEU A 283 -11.45 6.98 20.08
CA LEU A 283 -12.02 5.62 20.10
C LEU A 283 -12.69 5.22 21.42
N ALA A 284 -12.73 6.12 22.43
CA ALA A 284 -13.40 5.86 23.71
C ALA A 284 -14.93 5.78 23.60
N ASP A 285 -15.52 6.31 22.53
CA ASP A 285 -16.91 6.07 22.18
C ASP A 285 -16.95 4.96 21.12
N GLY A 286 -17.60 3.84 21.42
CA GLY A 286 -17.90 2.77 20.45
C GLY A 286 -18.60 3.24 19.16
N CYS A 287 -18.97 4.53 19.09
CA CYS A 287 -19.39 5.23 17.89
C CYS A 287 -18.33 5.28 16.78
N SER A 288 -17.02 5.40 17.04
CA SER A 288 -16.04 5.55 15.95
C SER A 288 -15.84 4.26 15.15
N TYR A 289 -15.84 3.10 15.82
CA TYR A 289 -15.81 1.80 15.14
C TYR A 289 -17.12 1.54 14.38
N LEU A 290 -18.27 1.95 14.92
CA LEU A 290 -19.55 1.84 14.23
C LEU A 290 -19.68 2.80 13.04
N VAL A 291 -19.12 4.00 13.12
CA VAL A 291 -19.09 4.95 12.00
C VAL A 291 -18.14 4.44 10.92
N LEU A 292 -16.94 3.98 11.28
CA LEU A 292 -16.02 3.37 10.33
C LEU A 292 -16.56 2.07 9.76
N SER A 293 -17.24 1.23 10.55
CA SER A 293 -17.87 0.01 10.04
C SER A 293 -19.06 0.31 9.15
N ASN A 294 -19.82 1.38 9.41
CA ASN A 294 -20.89 1.86 8.54
C ASN A 294 -20.34 2.50 7.26
N GLU A 295 -19.25 3.27 7.33
CA GLU A 295 -18.52 3.78 6.16
C GLU A 295 -17.94 2.63 5.33
N VAL A 296 -17.34 1.64 5.98
CA VAL A 296 -16.77 0.45 5.34
C VAL A 296 -17.87 -0.47 4.78
N ALA A 297 -19.00 -0.61 5.46
CA ALA A 297 -20.17 -1.28 4.92
C ALA A 297 -20.75 -0.51 3.74
N ALA A 298 -20.72 0.83 3.78
CA ALA A 298 -21.05 1.67 2.64
C ALA A 298 -19.98 1.61 1.53
N ASP A 299 -18.75 1.15 1.81
CA ASP A 299 -17.69 0.90 0.83
C ASP A 299 -17.86 -0.45 0.11
N ILE A 300 -18.71 -1.36 0.62
CA ILE A 300 -18.93 -2.72 0.05
C ILE A 300 -20.42 -2.89 -0.28
N HIS A 301 -20.79 -2.75 -1.55
CA HIS A 301 -22.20 -2.86 -1.94
C HIS A 301 -22.58 -4.35 -2.05
N PRO A 302 -23.73 -4.79 -1.52
CA PRO A 302 -24.13 -6.20 -1.54
C PRO A 302 -24.18 -6.84 -2.94
N SER A 303 -24.39 -6.05 -4.00
CA SER A 303 -24.38 -6.54 -5.39
C SER A 303 -23.02 -7.04 -5.85
N ASP A 304 -21.92 -6.51 -5.28
CA ASP A 304 -20.57 -6.77 -5.76
C ASP A 304 -20.10 -8.18 -5.38
N TYR A 305 -20.73 -8.78 -4.36
CA TYR A 305 -20.51 -10.17 -3.95
C TYR A 305 -21.00 -11.21 -4.96
N THR A 306 -22.04 -10.88 -5.75
CA THR A 306 -22.64 -11.85 -6.68
C THR A 306 -21.80 -12.05 -7.95
N LEU A 307 -21.04 -11.04 -8.37
CA LEU A 307 -20.21 -11.11 -9.58
C LEU A 307 -18.91 -11.89 -9.38
N SER A 308 -18.33 -11.88 -8.17
CA SER A 308 -17.08 -12.61 -7.87
C SER A 308 -17.29 -14.14 -7.87
N ARG A 309 -18.45 -14.63 -7.41
CA ARG A 309 -18.79 -16.08 -7.45
C ARG A 309 -19.01 -16.65 -8.85
N VAL A 310 -19.46 -15.82 -9.80
CA VAL A 310 -19.67 -16.29 -11.19
C VAL A 310 -18.34 -16.44 -11.92
N ALA A 311 -17.30 -15.69 -11.54
CA ALA A 311 -15.98 -15.77 -12.17
C ALA A 311 -15.12 -16.95 -11.69
N THR A 312 -15.43 -17.56 -10.55
CA THR A 312 -14.65 -18.68 -9.99
C THR A 312 -15.11 -20.07 -10.43
N GLY A 313 -16.08 -20.18 -11.36
CA GLY A 313 -16.41 -21.46 -11.98
C GLY A 313 -16.85 -22.54 -11.00
N GLU A 314 -17.50 -22.18 -9.89
CA GLU A 314 -18.26 -23.14 -9.08
C GLU A 314 -19.53 -23.50 -9.86
N ASN A 315 -19.37 -24.35 -10.87
CA ASN A 315 -20.47 -25.13 -11.44
C ASN A 315 -20.99 -26.04 -10.33
N GLN A 316 -22.02 -25.58 -9.61
CA GLN A 316 -22.91 -26.50 -8.92
C GLN A 316 -23.66 -27.30 -10.00
N ALA A 317 -23.20 -28.53 -10.20
CA ALA A 317 -23.94 -29.53 -10.93
C ALA A 317 -25.24 -29.81 -10.17
N HIS A 318 -26.36 -29.49 -10.81
CA HIS A 318 -27.68 -30.05 -10.54
C HIS A 318 -28.31 -30.45 -11.87
#